data_AF-A0A7C5GG50-F1
#
_entry.id   AF-A0A7C5GG50-F1
#
_cell.length_a   1.000
_cell.length_b   1.000
_cell.length_c   1.000
_cell.angle_alpha   90.00
_cell.angle_beta   90.00
_cell.angle_gamma   90.00
#
_symmetry.space_group_name_H-M   'P 1'
#
loop_
_entity.id
_entity.type
_entity.pdbx_description
1 polymer ?
#
loop_
_entity_poly.entity_id
_entity_poly.type
_entity_poly.pdbx_seq_one_letter_code
_entity_poly.pdbx_strand_id
1 'polypeptide(L)' 'MSSNELWSEKNLEGRWRKYTYEEILLRDNTNLDIIWLKDDSFIDIEKLPKPEILIDEIVMNLESALASFRVIKDSI' A
#
# COMPACT_ATOMS: atom_id res chain seq x y z
N MET A 1 -17.89 27.62 15.07
CA MET A 1 -17.82 26.15 14.95
C MET A 1 -16.38 25.74 15.21
N SER A 2 -16.10 25.01 16.29
CA SER A 2 -14.77 24.42 16.50
C SER A 2 -14.74 23.09 15.78
N SER A 3 -14.04 23.00 14.64
CA SER A 3 -13.71 21.71 14.06
C SER A 3 -12.71 21.02 14.99
N ASN A 4 -13.21 20.08 15.79
CA ASN A 4 -12.39 19.28 16.70
C ASN A 4 -11.47 18.37 15.89
N GLU A 5 -10.21 18.27 16.30
CA GLU A 5 -9.24 17.37 15.68
C GLU A 5 -9.65 15.91 15.89
N LEU A 6 -9.60 15.11 14.82
CA LEU A 6 -9.94 13.69 14.86
C LEU A 6 -8.70 12.79 14.83
N TRP A 7 -7.59 13.30 14.27
CA TRP A 7 -6.31 12.61 14.25
C TRP A 7 -5.59 12.75 15.59
N SER A 8 -4.96 11.66 16.05
CA SER A 8 -4.04 11.68 17.18
C SER A 8 -3.07 10.50 17.08
N GLU A 9 -2.03 10.47 17.89
CA GLU A 9 -1.13 9.30 17.98
C GLU A 9 -1.87 8.00 18.36
N LYS A 10 -3.07 8.11 18.96
CA LYS A 10 -3.94 6.97 19.30
C LYS A 10 -4.97 6.66 18.22
N ASN A 11 -5.15 7.54 17.24
CA ASN A 11 -6.09 7.41 16.12
C ASN A 11 -5.44 7.93 14.83
N LEU A 12 -4.61 7.07 14.22
CA LEU A 12 -3.88 7.39 12.99
C LEU A 12 -4.81 7.59 11.78
N GLU A 13 -6.04 7.06 11.85
CA GLU A 13 -7.07 7.12 10.79
C GLU A 13 -7.91 8.40 10.81
N GLY A 14 -7.60 9.36 11.70
CA GLY A 14 -8.31 10.62 11.78
C GLY A 14 -8.20 11.43 10.48
N ARG A 15 -9.33 11.62 9.78
CA ARG A 15 -9.41 12.40 8.53
C ARG A 15 -9.32 13.91 8.73
N TRP A 16 -9.30 14.38 9.98
CA TRP A 16 -9.12 15.80 10.31
C TRP A 16 -7.92 15.96 11.24
N ARG A 17 -6.83 16.51 10.68
CA ARG A 17 -5.57 16.78 11.37
C ARG A 17 -5.22 18.26 11.21
N LYS A 18 -4.77 18.90 12.29
CA LYS A 18 -4.32 20.29 12.29
C LYS A 18 -2.80 20.35 12.21
N TYR A 19 -2.31 21.44 11.64
CA TYR A 19 -0.90 21.78 11.60
C TYR A 19 -0.74 23.23 12.02
N THR A 20 0.29 23.51 12.80
CA THR A 20 0.73 24.85 13.17
C THR A 20 1.44 25.52 12.00
N TYR A 21 1.57 26.84 12.03
CA TYR A 21 2.25 27.60 10.99
C TYR A 21 3.73 27.18 10.88
N GLU A 22 4.37 26.94 12.02
CA GLU A 22 5.76 26.56 12.20
C GLU A 22 6.02 25.17 11.62
N GLU A 23 5.11 24.21 11.86
CA GLU A 23 5.18 22.87 11.25
C GLU A 23 5.10 22.93 9.72
N ILE A 24 4.29 23.83 9.17
CA ILE A 24 4.19 24.04 7.72
C ILE A 24 5.45 24.72 7.17
N LEU A 25 5.99 25.70 7.89
CA LEU A 25 7.15 26.48 7.48
C LEU A 25 8.43 25.62 7.40
N LEU A 26 8.55 24.63 8.29
CA LEU A 26 9.69 23.70 8.33
C LEU A 26 9.65 22.64 7.22
N ARG A 27 8.54 22.53 6.47
CA ARG A 27 8.45 21.60 5.33
C ARG A 27 9.31 22.08 4.18
N ASP A 28 9.80 21.12 3.40
CA ASP A 28 10.55 21.42 2.19
C ASP A 28 9.72 22.32 1.26
N ASN A 29 10.31 23.45 0.86
CA ASN A 29 9.69 24.49 0.04
C ASN A 29 8.31 24.98 0.54
N THR A 30 8.00 24.84 1.83
CA THR A 30 6.66 25.15 2.39
C THR A 30 5.54 24.40 1.63
N ASN A 31 5.83 23.16 1.22
CA ASN A 31 4.91 22.36 0.43
C ASN A 31 3.63 22.01 1.22
N LEU A 32 2.47 22.39 0.69
CA LEU A 32 1.15 22.15 1.27
C LEU A 32 0.48 20.84 0.83
N ASP A 33 1.14 20.05 -0.02
CA ASP A 33 0.76 18.67 -0.29
C ASP A 33 1.08 17.81 0.95
N ILE A 34 0.13 17.79 1.88
CA ILE A 34 0.27 17.17 3.20
C ILE A 34 -0.56 15.89 3.23
N ILE A 35 0.14 14.76 3.29
CA ILE A 35 -0.44 13.43 3.36
C ILE A 35 -0.06 12.83 4.72
N TRP A 36 -1.06 12.35 5.48
CA TRP A 36 -0.85 11.69 6.77
C TRP A 36 -1.63 10.39 6.93
N LEU A 37 -2.47 10.06 5.95
CA LEU A 37 -3.16 8.77 5.86
C LEU A 37 -2.46 7.95 4.78
N LYS A 38 -2.14 6.70 5.11
CA LYS A 38 -1.82 5.70 4.09
C LYS A 38 -3.12 5.04 3.65
N ASP A 39 -3.24 4.77 2.36
CA ASP A 39 -4.31 3.91 1.86
C ASP A 39 -3.90 2.44 2.08
N ASP A 40 -4.80 1.64 2.67
CA ASP A 40 -4.64 0.20 2.84
C ASP A 40 -4.63 -0.56 1.50
N SER A 41 -5.02 0.10 0.39
CA SER A 41 -4.86 -0.44 -0.96
C SER A 41 -3.40 -0.53 -1.41
N PHE A 42 -2.48 0.10 -0.69
CA PHE A 42 -1.06 -0.05 -0.94
C PHE A 42 -0.61 -1.41 -0.40
N ILE A 43 -0.41 -2.37 -1.31
CA ILE A 43 0.32 -3.60 -1.02
C ILE A 43 1.58 -3.17 -0.28
N ASP A 44 1.70 -3.57 0.98
CA ASP A 44 2.78 -3.15 1.86
C ASP A 44 4.08 -3.68 1.26
N ILE A 45 4.77 -2.83 0.49
CA ILE A 45 5.99 -3.18 -0.25
C ILE A 45 7.04 -3.73 0.72
N GLU A 46 6.99 -3.31 1.98
CA GLU A 46 7.85 -3.81 3.06
C GLU A 46 7.47 -5.20 3.58
N LYS A 47 6.26 -5.68 3.29
CA LYS A 47 5.81 -7.06 3.61
C LYS A 47 5.89 -8.01 2.42
N LEU A 48 6.40 -7.56 1.26
CA LEU A 48 6.61 -8.47 0.15
C LEU A 48 7.63 -9.55 0.53
N PRO A 49 7.36 -10.82 0.21
CA PRO A 49 8.35 -11.86 0.39
C PRO A 49 9.58 -11.60 -0.49
N LYS A 50 10.70 -12.24 -0.16
CA LYS A 50 11.95 -12.05 -0.92
C LYS A 50 11.74 -12.37 -2.40
N PRO A 51 12.47 -11.72 -3.33
CA PRO A 51 12.31 -11.93 -4.76
C PRO A 51 12.37 -13.39 -5.19
N GLU A 52 13.20 -14.21 -4.53
CA GLU A 52 13.33 -15.64 -4.84
C GLU A 52 12.02 -16.39 -4.59
N ILE A 53 11.32 -16.08 -3.49
CA ILE A 53 10.03 -16.70 -3.14
C ILE A 53 8.96 -16.30 -4.16
N LEU A 54 8.94 -15.03 -4.58
CA LEU A 54 8.01 -14.56 -5.60
C LEU A 54 8.23 -15.25 -6.95
N ILE A 55 9.49 -15.44 -7.34
CA ILE A 55 9.83 -16.13 -8.58
C ILE A 55 9.37 -17.59 -8.52
N ASP A 56 9.61 -18.28 -7.41
CA ASP A 56 9.17 -19.67 -7.23
C ASP A 56 7.63 -19.80 -7.32
N GLU A 57 6.89 -18.89 -6.69
CA GLU A 57 5.42 -18.85 -6.76
C GLU A 57 4.91 -18.61 -8.19
N ILE A 58 5.54 -17.69 -8.93
CA ILE A 58 5.20 -17.40 -10.33
C ILE A 58 5.46 -18.62 -11.19
N VAL A 59 6.63 -19.25 -11.07
CA VAL A 59 6.97 -20.45 -11.83
C VAL A 59 5.98 -21.58 -11.57
N MET A 60 5.69 -21.86 -10.30
CA MET A 60 4.71 -22.88 -9.90
C MET A 60 3.32 -22.63 -10.52
N ASN A 61 2.85 -21.38 -10.47
CA ASN A 61 1.54 -21.01 -11.04
C ASN A 61 1.53 -21.20 -12.56
N LEU A 62 2.60 -20.82 -13.25
CA LEU A 62 2.73 -21.01 -14.70
C LEU A 62 2.81 -22.48 -15.07
N GLU A 63 3.52 -23.31 -14.30
CA GLU A 63 3.58 -24.76 -14.52
C GLU A 63 2.21 -25.42 -14.34
N SER A 64 1.45 -25.01 -13.33
CA SER A 64 0.09 -25.48 -13.09
C SER A 64 -0.87 -25.10 -14.21
N ALA A 65 -0.79 -23.84 -14.69
CA ALA A 65 -1.55 -23.39 -15.84
C ALA A 65 -1.18 -24.18 -17.11
N LEU A 66 0.12 -24.40 -17.35
CA LEU A 66 0.60 -25.18 -18.49
C LEU A 66 0.14 -26.64 -18.44
N ALA A 67 0.18 -27.26 -17.26
CA ALA A 67 -0.32 -28.62 -17.05
C ALA A 67 -1.82 -28.71 -17.38
N SER A 68 -2.60 -27.73 -16.93
CA SER A 68 -4.04 -27.64 -17.23
C SER A 68 -4.29 -27.56 -18.74
N PHE A 69 -3.52 -26.74 -19.46
CA PHE A 69 -3.62 -26.66 -20.93
C PHE A 69 -3.23 -27.96 -21.64
N ARG A 70 -2.22 -28.69 -21.14
CA ARG A 70 -1.84 -29.99 -21.70
C ARG A 70 -2.96 -31.02 -21.56
N VAL A 71 -3.59 -31.09 -20.39
CA VAL A 71 -4.75 -31.98 -20.16
C VAL A 71 -5.88 -31.66 -21.13
N ILE A 72 -6.22 -30.38 -21.30
CA ILE A 72 -7.25 -29.96 -22.26
C ILE A 72 -6.84 -30.35 -23.68
N LYS A 73 -5.59 -30.12 -24.09
CA LYS A 73 -5.09 -30.47 -25.42
C LYS A 73 -5.21 -31.98 -25.70
N ASP A 74 -4.85 -32.82 -24.73
CA ASP A 74 -4.90 -34.28 -24.88
C ASP A 74 -6.35 -34.83 -24.87
N SER A 75 -7.32 -34.00 -24.46
CA SER A 75 -8.75 -34.34 -24.43
C SER A 75 -9.51 -33.90 -25.69
N ILE A 76 -8.82 -33.33 -26.68
CA ILE A 76 -9.35 -32.92 -28.00
C ILE A 76 -8.75 -33.82 -29.07
#